data_AF-A0A5K1GQW5-F1
#
_entry.id   AF-A0A5K1GQW5-F1
#
_cell.length_a   1.000
_cell.length_b   1.000
_cell.length_c   1.000
_cell.angle_alpha   90.00
_cell.angle_beta   90.00
_cell.angle_gamma   90.00
#
_symmetry.space_group_name_H-M   'P 1'
#
loop_
_entity.id
_entity.type
_entity.pdbx_description
1 polymer ?
#
loop_
_entity_poly.entity_id
_entity_poly.type
_entity_poly.pdbx_seq_one_letter_code
_entity_poly.pdbx_strand_id
1 'polypeptide(L)' 'MAEAKPGMRKPVFTKVDQLRPGTSGHTLTVKVVDSKMVLQKGRPDGQHVRQMRIAECLVGDETGMIVFTARNEQ' A
#
# COMPACT_ATOMS: atom_id res chain seq x y z
N MET A 1 28.04 -15.07 -21.00
CA MET A 1 28.29 -14.10 -19.92
C MET A 1 26.95 -13.83 -19.27
N ALA A 2 26.70 -14.33 -18.05
CA ALA A 2 25.46 -14.04 -17.34
C ALA A 2 25.54 -12.60 -16.80
N GLU A 3 24.65 -11.72 -17.25
CA GLU A 3 24.54 -10.36 -16.71
C GLU A 3 24.22 -10.45 -15.21
N ALA A 4 25.14 -9.96 -14.39
CA ALA A 4 24.95 -9.91 -12.94
C ALA A 4 23.81 -8.94 -12.63
N LYS A 5 22.77 -9.42 -11.93
CA LYS A 5 21.66 -8.57 -11.47
C LYS A 5 22.25 -7.42 -10.65
N PRO A 6 21.89 -6.15 -10.93
CA PRO A 6 22.36 -5.02 -10.16
C PRO A 6 21.99 -5.22 -8.68
N GLY A 7 22.96 -5.01 -7.78
CA GLY A 7 22.76 -5.18 -6.35
C GLY A 7 21.65 -4.26 -5.84
N MET A 8 20.63 -4.84 -5.19
CA MET A 8 19.56 -4.06 -4.56
C MET A 8 20.12 -3.30 -3.36
N ARG A 9 19.81 -2.01 -3.27
CA ARG A 9 20.13 -1.20 -2.08
C ARG A 9 19.40 -1.76 -0.86
N LYS A 10 20.07 -1.76 0.29
CA LYS A 10 19.42 -2.12 1.56
C LYS A 10 18.23 -1.19 1.80
N PRO A 11 17.05 -1.71 2.18
CA PRO A 11 15.90 -0.87 2.50
C PRO A 11 16.21 -0.02 3.73
N VAL A 12 15.80 1.25 3.67
CA VAL A 12 15.82 2.16 4.82
C VAL A 12 14.38 2.31 5.29
N PHE A 13 14.14 1.97 6.54
CA PHE A 13 12.82 2.05 7.14
C PHE A 13 12.62 3.44 7.73
N THR A 14 11.52 4.08 7.37
CA THR A 14 11.06 5.33 7.97
C THR A 14 9.96 5.06 8.99
N LYS A 15 9.58 6.08 9.76
CA LYS A 15 8.45 6.05 10.69
C LYS A 15 7.27 6.86 10.16
N VAL A 16 6.08 6.62 10.73
CA VAL A 16 4.85 7.28 10.27
C VAL A 16 4.92 8.81 10.45
N ASP A 17 5.46 9.30 11.56
CA ASP A 17 5.62 10.74 11.86
C ASP A 17 6.56 11.52 10.91
N GLN A 18 7.44 10.79 10.22
CA GLN A 18 8.41 11.34 9.27
C GLN A 18 7.83 11.51 7.86
N LEU A 19 6.63 10.99 7.59
CA LEU A 19 6.00 11.13 6.28
C LEU A 19 5.68 12.60 5.98
N ARG A 20 5.84 12.98 4.72
CA ARG A 20 5.54 14.32 4.20
C ARG A 20 4.80 14.23 2.87
N PRO A 21 3.79 15.10 2.63
CA PRO A 21 3.16 15.20 1.31
C PRO A 21 4.17 15.42 0.18
N GLY A 22 3.92 14.85 -0.99
CA GLY A 22 4.79 14.97 -2.16
C GLY A 22 6.03 14.06 -2.17
N THR A 23 6.26 13.28 -1.12
CA THR A 23 7.35 12.30 -1.04
C THR A 23 6.87 10.89 -1.41
N SER A 24 7.75 10.03 -1.95
CA SER A 24 7.40 8.65 -2.36
C SER A 24 8.58 7.68 -2.18
N GLY A 25 8.32 6.37 -2.26
CA GLY A 25 9.37 5.34 -2.14
C GLY A 25 9.75 4.97 -0.69
N HIS A 26 8.88 5.24 0.28
CA HIS A 26 9.11 4.91 1.69
C HIS A 26 8.92 3.42 1.94
N THR A 27 9.75 2.88 2.84
CA THR A 27 9.55 1.55 3.42
C THR A 27 9.16 1.74 4.88
N LEU A 28 8.01 1.19 5.28
CA LEU A 28 7.45 1.34 6.63
C LEU A 28 7.14 -0.05 7.18
N THR A 29 7.23 -0.22 8.49
CA THR A 29 6.67 -1.37 9.20
C THR A 29 5.53 -0.88 10.05
N VAL A 30 4.30 -1.27 9.69
CA VAL A 30 3.08 -0.83 10.36
C VAL A 30 2.21 -2.02 10.71
N LYS A 31 1.44 -1.88 11.79
CA LYS A 31 0.37 -2.81 12.16
C LYS A 31 -0.93 -2.35 11.52
N VAL A 32 -1.67 -3.29 10.93
CA VAL A 32 -3.06 -3.06 10.53
C VAL A 32 -3.95 -3.16 11.76
N VAL A 33 -4.71 -2.10 12.04
CA VAL A 33 -5.63 -2.04 13.18
C VAL A 33 -7.06 -2.31 12.73
N ASP A 34 -7.47 -1.69 11.64
CA ASP A 34 -8.79 -1.90 11.04
C ASP A 34 -8.70 -1.85 9.51
N SER A 35 -9.63 -2.52 8.83
CA SER A 35 -9.75 -2.53 7.38
C SER A 35 -11.21 -2.58 6.97
N LYS A 36 -11.64 -1.58 6.21
CA LYS A 36 -13.01 -1.45 5.75
C LYS A 36 -13.05 -1.35 4.23
N MET A 37 -13.82 -2.23 3.61
CA MET A 37 -14.16 -2.13 2.19
C MET A 37 -15.02 -0.88 1.96
N VAL A 38 -14.52 0.06 1.16
CA VAL A 38 -15.20 1.32 0.84
C VAL A 38 -15.74 1.35 -0.59
N LEU A 39 -15.16 0.56 -1.50
CA LEU A 39 -15.65 0.45 -2.86
C LEU A 39 -15.52 -0.98 -3.38
N GLN A 40 -16.63 -1.49 -3.91
CA GLN A 40 -16.70 -2.75 -4.65
C GLN A 40 -17.60 -2.52 -5.86
N LYS A 41 -17.01 -2.15 -7.00
CA LYS A 41 -17.77 -1.88 -8.24
C LYS A 41 -17.49 -2.96 -9.27
N GLY A 42 -18.48 -3.82 -9.52
CA GLY A 42 -18.56 -4.61 -10.76
C GLY A 42 -19.27 -3.78 -11.84
N ARG A 43 -18.77 -3.76 -13.08
CA ARG A 43 -19.55 -3.21 -14.21
C ARG A 43 -20.50 -4.30 -14.72
N PRO A 44 -21.76 -3.96 -15.05
CA PRO A 44 -22.75 -4.94 -15.50
C PRO A 44 -22.52 -5.48 -16.92
N ASP A 45 -21.52 -4.98 -17.66
CA ASP A 45 -21.29 -5.36 -19.05
C ASP A 45 -19.79 -5.60 -19.32
N GLY A 46 -19.42 -6.83 -19.65
CA GLY A 46 -18.08 -7.20 -20.11
C GLY A 46 -17.40 -8.29 -19.27
N GLN A 47 -17.29 -9.46 -19.88
CA GLN A 47 -16.89 -10.75 -19.32
C GLN A 47 -15.48 -10.82 -18.67
N HIS A 48 -14.68 -9.74 -18.65
CA HIS A 48 -13.33 -9.71 -18.08
C HIS A 48 -12.93 -8.33 -17.51
N VAL A 49 -13.86 -7.54 -16.94
CA VAL A 49 -13.53 -6.21 -16.39
C VAL A 49 -13.14 -6.33 -14.92
N ARG A 50 -11.86 -6.05 -14.61
CA ARG A 50 -11.25 -6.05 -13.27
C ARG A 50 -12.22 -5.48 -12.21
N GLN A 51 -12.69 -6.33 -11.29
CA GLN A 51 -13.41 -5.89 -10.10
C GLN A 51 -12.49 -4.99 -9.29
N MET A 52 -12.74 -3.68 -9.30
CA MET A 52 -12.01 -2.74 -8.47
C MET A 52 -12.55 -2.86 -7.05
N ARG A 53 -11.70 -3.38 -6.15
CA ARG A 53 -11.94 -3.44 -4.71
C ARG A 53 -11.03 -2.40 -4.05
N ILE A 54 -11.60 -1.50 -3.24
CA ILE A 54 -10.83 -0.53 -2.46
C ILE A 54 -11.20 -0.71 -0.99
N ALA A 55 -10.17 -0.84 -0.16
CA ALA A 55 -10.30 -0.78 1.29
C ALA A 55 -9.57 0.45 1.84
N GLU A 56 -10.17 1.09 2.83
CA GLU A 56 -9.46 2.01 3.70
C GLU A 56 -9.03 1.25 4.94
N CYS A 57 -7.72 1.23 5.18
CA CYS A 57 -7.10 0.53 6.29
C CYS A 57 -6.52 1.57 7.25
N LEU A 58 -6.87 1.45 8.53
CA LEU A 58 -6.19 2.19 9.58
C LEU A 58 -4.93 1.42 9.97
N VAL A 59 -3.77 2.01 9.71
CA VAL A 59 -2.45 1.40 9.96
C VAL A 59 -1.56 2.34 10.77
N GLY A 60 -0.64 1.79 11.56
CA GLY A 60 0.27 2.62 12.35
C GLY A 60 1.43 1.88 12.98
N ASP A 61 2.37 2.65 13.51
CA ASP A 61 3.49 2.20 14.34
C ASP A 61 3.48 2.97 15.67
N GLU A 62 4.54 2.90 16.46
CA GLU A 62 4.63 3.60 17.74
C GLU A 62 4.63 5.13 17.62
N THR A 63 4.83 5.68 16.41
CA THR A 63 4.93 7.13 16.16
C THR A 63 3.62 7.75 15.69
N GLY A 64 2.69 6.97 15.16
CA GLY A 64 1.41 7.48 14.71
C GLY A 64 0.60 6.50 13.86
N MET A 65 -0.56 6.97 13.40
CA MET A 65 -1.48 6.22 12.56
C MET A 65 -1.88 7.01 11.33
N ILE A 66 -2.10 6.31 10.22
CA ILE A 66 -2.53 6.88 8.94
C ILE A 66 -3.64 6.01 8.32
N VAL A 67 -4.43 6.64 7.45
CA VAL A 67 -5.36 5.92 6.57
C VAL A 67 -4.60 5.51 5.31
N PHE A 68 -4.54 4.21 5.06
CA PHE A 68 -3.93 3.59 3.90
C PHE A 68 -5.01 3.04 2.98
N THR A 69 -5.02 3.49 1.72
CA THR A 69 -5.95 2.97 0.71
C THR A 69 -5.35 1.74 0.02
N ALA A 70 -5.85 0.55 0.34
CA ALA A 70 -5.49 -0.69 -0.32
C ALA A 70 -6.37 -0.94 -1.55
N ARG A 71 -5.79 -1.52 -2.62
CA ARG A 71 -6.52 -1.85 -3.86
C ARG A 71 -6.43 -3.33 -4.18
N ASN A 72 -7.55 -3.93 -4.53
CA ASN A 72 -7.70 -5.32 -4.96
C ASN A 72 -7.37 -6.38 -3.89
N GLU A 73 -6.21 -7.04 -3.99
CA GLU A 73 -5.74 -8.09 -3.06
C GLU A 73 -4.54 -7.61 -2.21
N GLN A 74 -4.26 -6.30 -2.26
CA GLN A 74 -3.26 -5.64 -1.42
C GLN A 74 -3.73 -5.48 0.01
#